data_AF-A0AAN7T3C2-F1
#
_entry.id   AF-A0AAN7T3C2-F1
#
_cell.length_a   1.000
_cell.length_b   1.000
_cell.length_c   1.000
_cell.angle_alpha   90.00
_cell.angle_beta   90.00
_cell.angle_gamma   90.00
#
_symmetry.space_group_name_H-M   'P 1'
#
loop_
_entity.id
_entity.type
_entity.pdbx_description
1 polymer ?
#
loop_
_entity_poly.entity_id
_entity_poly.type
_entity_poly.pdbx_seq_one_letter_code
_entity_poly.pdbx_strand_id
1 'polypeptide(L)'
;MESSTTTVTPNVLTGLGFSPLSRGISLYKPADELRTSGDEKSPTLIVICSWAFAQPKHIAKYVQPYQELYPSATILLIQNIIANTIWVPDSWQMSFFQPAARAIQLHLSASPKPRVLLHAFSNGGAHAAVQLAQACLETCGGMRLPVDALVLDSCPGQPRAVISVNALVQGVPSNNLFIKSAARALAYAAVGATAVVDILNLSEHALWKLYRKLNDANDVFLCRSTNSEEAAHIRPIPRTYIYSESDLMILAVDVVGHARVAKEKLLAMDIEKNLIEESVKMEEFVGTEHVNHVKSEREGYWGTVQTTWAKAVQSSLP
;
A
#
# COMPACT_ATOMS: atom_id res chain seq x y z
N MET A 1 46.34 3.60 21.10
CA MET A 1 45.40 2.60 20.56
C MET A 1 44.09 3.32 20.32
N GLU A 2 43.84 3.64 19.05
CA GLU A 2 42.74 4.48 18.60
C GLU A 2 41.39 3.81 18.84
N SER A 3 40.48 4.57 19.44
CA SER A 3 39.06 4.26 19.55
C SER A 3 38.47 4.22 18.15
N SER A 4 38.07 3.02 17.71
CA SER A 4 37.37 2.83 16.44
C SER A 4 35.94 3.38 16.57
N THR A 5 35.77 4.65 16.20
CA THR A 5 34.47 5.27 15.95
C THR A 5 33.82 4.56 14.77
N THR A 6 32.95 3.59 15.07
CA THR A 6 32.09 2.94 14.08
C THR A 6 31.21 4.02 13.45
N THR A 7 31.55 4.45 12.24
CA THR A 7 30.80 5.45 11.49
C THR A 7 29.48 4.80 11.08
N VAL A 8 28.42 5.06 11.84
CA VAL A 8 27.07 4.61 11.49
C VAL A 8 26.69 5.35 10.22
N THR A 9 26.77 4.67 9.07
CA THR A 9 26.35 5.22 7.80
C THR A 9 24.86 5.56 7.93
N PRO A 10 24.42 6.81 7.71
CA PRO A 10 23.03 7.17 7.83
C PRO A 10 22.19 6.30 6.88
N ASN A 11 21.07 5.79 7.40
CA ASN A 11 20.10 5.04 6.60
C ASN A 11 19.70 5.89 5.38
N VAL A 12 19.69 5.31 4.17
CA VAL A 12 19.34 5.99 2.91
C VAL A 12 18.06 6.82 3.04
N LEU A 13 17.06 6.32 3.76
CA LEU A 13 15.81 7.03 3.99
C LEU A 13 15.99 8.31 4.83
N THR A 14 16.87 8.30 5.82
CA THR A 14 17.23 9.49 6.60
C THR A 14 17.96 10.51 5.72
N GLY A 15 18.82 10.05 4.80
CA GLY A 15 19.45 10.90 3.79
C GLY A 15 18.44 11.55 2.84
N LEU A 16 17.29 10.92 2.62
CA LEU A 16 16.16 11.46 1.85
C LEU A 16 15.19 12.31 2.71
N GLY A 17 15.54 12.63 3.95
CA GLY A 17 14.75 13.51 4.84
C GLY A 17 13.62 12.82 5.60
N PHE A 18 13.54 11.48 5.61
CA PHE A 18 12.53 10.78 6.41
C PHE A 18 12.91 10.76 7.89
N SER A 19 11.95 11.15 8.72
CA SER A 19 12.02 11.06 10.17
C SER A 19 11.21 9.86 10.68
N PRO A 20 11.75 8.98 11.54
CA PRO A 20 11.01 7.86 12.09
C PRO A 20 9.92 8.34 13.06
N LEU A 21 8.70 7.81 12.93
CA LEU A 21 7.62 7.99 13.91
C LEU A 21 7.55 6.82 14.90
N SER A 22 7.76 5.61 14.40
CA SER A 22 7.84 4.38 15.19
C SER A 22 8.55 3.30 14.38
N ARG A 23 8.65 2.07 14.90
CA ARG A 23 9.28 0.96 14.18
C ARG A 23 8.52 0.67 12.88
N GLY A 24 9.18 0.90 11.75
CA GLY A 24 8.61 0.67 10.42
C GLY A 24 7.71 1.80 9.92
N ILE A 25 7.51 2.90 10.66
CA ILE A 25 6.72 4.04 10.21
C ILE A 25 7.60 5.27 10.21
N SER A 26 7.65 5.97 9.08
CA SER A 26 8.44 7.19 8.92
C SER A 26 7.71 8.23 8.10
N LEU A 27 8.02 9.50 8.34
CA LEU A 27 7.37 10.64 7.73
C LEU A 27 8.43 11.54 7.09
N TYR A 28 8.20 11.91 5.84
CA TYR A 28 8.87 13.02 5.18
C TYR A 28 7.94 14.21 5.15
N LYS A 29 8.44 15.38 5.58
CA LYS A 29 7.74 16.65 5.46
C LYS A 29 8.54 17.53 4.49
N PRO A 30 7.89 18.13 3.48
CA PRO A 30 8.54 19.11 2.62
C PRO A 30 8.86 20.38 3.40
N ALA A 31 9.74 21.23 2.86
CA ALA A 31 9.98 22.56 3.41
C ALA A 31 8.70 23.40 3.41
N ASP A 32 8.52 24.26 4.42
CA ASP A 32 7.28 25.03 4.59
C ASP A 32 6.95 25.91 3.37
N GLU A 33 7.97 26.46 2.70
CA GLU A 33 7.83 27.26 1.47
C GLU A 33 7.24 26.46 0.29
N LEU A 34 7.63 25.18 0.15
CA LEU A 34 7.09 24.28 -0.87
C LEU A 34 5.66 23.88 -0.53
N ARG A 35 5.34 23.80 0.76
CA ARG A 35 4.01 23.41 1.24
C ARG A 35 2.98 24.54 1.03
N THR A 36 3.37 25.80 1.15
CA THR A 36 2.50 26.96 0.92
C THR A 36 2.34 27.32 -0.56
N SER A 37 3.33 26.98 -1.39
CA SER A 37 3.29 27.19 -2.85
C SER A 37 2.76 25.96 -3.63
N GLY A 38 2.29 24.93 -2.93
CA GLY A 38 1.88 23.66 -3.53
C GLY A 38 0.76 23.80 -4.56
N ASP A 39 0.93 23.14 -5.70
CA ASP A 39 -0.07 23.08 -6.78
C ASP A 39 -1.38 22.44 -6.26
N GLU A 40 -2.52 23.07 -6.59
CA GLU A 40 -3.86 22.55 -6.28
C GLU A 40 -4.12 21.19 -6.91
N LYS A 41 -3.37 20.82 -7.95
CA LYS A 41 -3.46 19.52 -8.61
C LYS A 41 -2.51 18.47 -8.03
N SER A 42 -1.65 18.81 -7.07
CA SER A 42 -0.74 17.86 -6.42
C SER A 42 -1.36 17.21 -5.19
N PRO A 43 -1.01 15.95 -4.86
CA PRO A 43 -1.42 15.33 -3.61
C PRO A 43 -0.82 16.12 -2.44
N THR A 44 -1.58 16.25 -1.35
CA THR A 44 -1.04 16.85 -0.12
C THR A 44 -0.40 15.79 0.77
N LEU A 45 -0.86 14.55 0.68
CA LEU A 45 -0.31 13.38 1.36
C LEU A 45 -0.14 12.22 0.38
N ILE A 46 1.03 11.59 0.42
CA ILE A 46 1.30 10.33 -0.27
C ILE A 46 1.55 9.27 0.80
N VAL A 47 0.74 8.20 0.81
CA VAL A 47 0.91 7.05 1.70
C VAL A 47 1.54 5.93 0.90
N ILE A 48 2.74 5.50 1.31
CA ILE A 48 3.46 4.40 0.68
C ILE A 48 3.50 3.23 1.64
N CYS A 49 2.84 2.13 1.28
CA CYS A 49 2.91 0.87 2.01
C CYS A 49 3.83 -0.08 1.26
N SER A 50 5.09 -0.15 1.68
CA SER A 50 6.11 -0.99 1.04
C SER A 50 5.90 -2.48 1.30
N TRP A 51 6.57 -3.30 0.50
CA TRP A 51 6.43 -4.75 0.53
C TRP A 51 7.24 -5.39 1.67
N ALA A 52 6.93 -6.67 1.89
CA ALA A 52 7.64 -7.57 2.77
C ALA A 52 9.17 -7.54 2.56
N PHE A 53 9.95 -7.37 3.64
CA PHE A 53 11.41 -7.41 3.62
C PHE A 53 12.10 -6.37 2.70
N ALA A 54 11.38 -5.32 2.30
CA ALA A 54 11.95 -4.24 1.51
C ALA A 54 13.11 -3.57 2.26
N GLN A 55 14.27 -3.48 1.60
CA GLN A 55 15.41 -2.74 2.15
C GLN A 55 15.25 -1.24 1.85
N PRO A 56 15.78 -0.36 2.71
CA PRO A 56 15.72 1.10 2.50
C PRO A 56 16.16 1.55 1.10
N LYS A 57 17.22 0.93 0.55
CA LYS A 57 17.72 1.22 -0.80
C LYS A 57 16.73 0.87 -1.93
N HIS A 58 15.88 -0.13 -1.72
CA HIS A 58 14.86 -0.49 -2.70
C HIS A 58 13.69 0.49 -2.62
N ILE A 59 13.27 0.84 -1.40
CA ILE A 59 12.21 1.84 -1.15
C ILE A 59 12.62 3.22 -1.70
N ALA A 60 13.89 3.59 -1.56
CA ALA A 60 14.46 4.84 -2.09
C ALA A 60 14.10 5.09 -3.57
N LYS A 61 14.07 4.02 -4.40
CA LYS A 61 13.73 4.09 -5.82
C LYS A 61 12.30 4.57 -6.10
N TYR A 62 11.42 4.49 -5.10
CA TYR A 62 10.01 4.87 -5.18
C TYR A 62 9.72 6.17 -4.44
N VAL A 63 10.32 6.41 -3.27
CA VAL A 63 10.08 7.66 -2.54
C VAL A 63 10.72 8.87 -3.23
N GLN A 64 11.90 8.70 -3.83
CA GLN A 64 12.61 9.82 -4.47
C GLN A 64 11.85 10.38 -5.68
N PRO A 65 11.32 9.57 -6.63
CA PRO A 65 10.50 10.12 -7.71
C PRO A 65 9.23 10.78 -7.21
N TYR A 66 8.64 10.33 -6.09
CA TYR A 66 7.52 11.05 -5.49
C TYR A 66 7.91 12.43 -4.94
N GLN A 67 9.10 12.56 -4.33
CA GLN A 67 9.63 13.86 -3.91
C GLN A 67 9.90 14.78 -5.11
N GLU A 68 10.32 14.23 -6.25
CA GLU A 68 10.55 14.97 -7.50
C GLU A 68 9.23 15.38 -8.17
N LEU A 69 8.26 14.46 -8.28
CA LEU A 69 6.97 14.68 -8.93
C LEU A 69 6.05 15.59 -8.12
N TYR A 70 6.08 15.49 -6.80
CA TYR A 70 5.19 16.21 -5.89
C TYR A 70 5.97 16.82 -4.72
N PRO A 71 6.78 17.87 -4.98
CA PRO A 71 7.70 18.44 -3.98
C PRO A 71 7.01 19.07 -2.76
N SER A 72 5.72 19.40 -2.88
CA SER A 72 4.91 19.96 -1.79
C SER A 72 4.19 18.89 -0.95
N ALA A 73 4.31 17.61 -1.30
CA ALA A 73 3.58 16.54 -0.64
C ALA A 73 4.30 16.02 0.62
N THR A 74 3.55 15.82 1.69
CA THR A 74 3.99 15.00 2.81
C THR A 74 4.00 13.53 2.37
N ILE A 75 5.03 12.76 2.73
CA ILE A 75 5.09 11.32 2.43
C ILE A 75 5.10 10.52 3.73
N LEU A 76 4.07 9.71 3.95
CA LEU A 76 4.02 8.72 5.01
C LEU A 76 4.45 7.37 4.45
N LEU A 77 5.57 6.85 4.96
CA LEU A 77 6.10 5.56 4.56
C LEU A 77 5.84 4.52 5.66
N ILE A 78 5.16 3.44 5.29
CA ILE A 78 4.92 2.25 6.09
C ILE A 78 5.78 1.10 5.52
N GLN A 79 6.71 0.64 6.35
CA GLN A 79 7.55 -0.52 6.10
C GLN A 79 6.90 -1.74 6.72
N ASN A 80 6.58 -2.72 5.88
CA ASN A 80 5.92 -3.92 6.36
C ASN A 80 6.88 -4.77 7.21
N ILE A 81 6.48 -5.05 8.45
CA ILE A 81 7.19 -5.93 9.38
C ILE A 81 6.38 -7.23 9.50
N ILE A 82 6.66 -8.19 8.62
CA ILE A 82 5.89 -9.45 8.50
C ILE A 82 5.79 -10.22 9.82
N ALA A 83 6.81 -10.12 10.68
CA ALA A 83 6.79 -10.76 11.99
C ALA A 83 5.55 -10.36 12.82
N ASN A 84 5.07 -9.12 12.65
CA ASN A 84 3.89 -8.63 13.36
C ASN A 84 2.59 -9.22 12.78
N THR A 85 2.56 -9.58 11.49
CA THR A 85 1.33 -10.09 10.84
C THR A 85 1.07 -11.58 11.12
N ILE A 86 2.13 -12.38 11.32
CA ILE A 86 1.99 -13.84 11.52
C ILE A 86 1.63 -14.19 12.97
N TRP A 87 2.14 -13.43 13.94
CA TRP A 87 2.13 -13.83 15.36
C TRP A 87 1.29 -12.94 16.28
N VAL A 88 0.79 -11.80 15.80
CA VAL A 88 0.06 -10.83 16.62
C VAL A 88 -1.42 -10.82 16.20
N PRO A 89 -2.38 -10.89 17.14
CA PRO A 89 -3.80 -10.75 16.81
C PRO A 89 -4.11 -9.42 16.11
N ASP A 90 -5.09 -9.41 15.20
CA ASP A 90 -5.43 -8.24 14.38
C ASP A 90 -5.70 -6.97 15.19
N SER A 91 -6.40 -7.07 16.33
CA SER A 91 -6.68 -5.94 17.23
C SER A 91 -5.42 -5.32 17.84
N TRP A 92 -4.40 -6.14 18.08
CA TRP A 92 -3.11 -5.68 18.59
C TRP A 92 -2.27 -5.09 17.46
N GLN A 93 -2.47 -5.54 16.22
CA GLN A 93 -1.78 -5.00 15.07
C GLN A 93 -2.12 -3.51 14.85
N MET A 94 -3.35 -3.08 15.16
CA MET A 94 -3.77 -1.67 15.02
C MET A 94 -2.93 -0.71 15.87
N SER A 95 -2.45 -1.14 17.03
CA SER A 95 -1.56 -0.34 17.89
C SER A 95 -0.27 0.08 17.17
N PHE A 96 0.26 -0.76 16.27
CA PHE A 96 1.44 -0.41 15.47
C PHE A 96 1.17 0.75 14.51
N PHE A 97 -0.06 0.87 14.02
CA PHE A 97 -0.46 1.90 13.06
C PHE A 97 -0.94 3.20 13.73
N GLN A 98 -1.10 3.25 15.06
CA GLN A 98 -1.52 4.45 15.78
C GLN A 98 -0.66 5.68 15.46
N PRO A 99 0.70 5.61 15.42
CA PRO A 99 1.51 6.77 15.07
C PRO A 99 1.26 7.28 13.65
N ALA A 100 1.02 6.37 12.69
CA ALA A 100 0.65 6.73 11.33
C ALA A 100 -0.75 7.35 11.27
N ALA A 101 -1.75 6.74 11.91
CA ALA A 101 -3.11 7.26 11.98
C ALA A 101 -3.15 8.68 12.55
N ARG A 102 -2.41 8.93 13.64
CA ARG A 102 -2.32 10.27 14.23
C ARG A 102 -1.59 11.27 13.34
N ALA A 103 -0.53 10.85 12.64
CA ALA A 103 0.16 11.70 11.67
C ALA A 103 -0.77 12.10 10.51
N ILE A 104 -1.59 11.18 10.01
CA ILE A 104 -2.61 11.45 9.00
C ILE A 104 -3.63 12.44 9.55
N GLN A 105 -4.19 12.20 10.73
CA GLN A 105 -5.16 13.10 11.34
C GLN A 105 -4.63 14.52 11.47
N LEU A 106 -3.40 14.70 11.94
CA LEU A 106 -2.75 16.00 12.03
C LEU A 106 -2.59 16.66 10.66
N HIS A 107 -2.21 15.89 9.63
CA HIS A 107 -2.10 16.39 8.26
C HIS A 107 -3.44 16.84 7.70
N LEU A 108 -4.50 16.05 7.90
CA LEU A 108 -5.85 16.37 7.45
C LEU A 108 -6.38 17.63 8.15
N SER A 109 -6.16 17.78 9.46
CA SER A 109 -6.56 18.99 10.19
C SER A 109 -5.80 20.25 9.76
N ALA A 110 -4.55 20.10 9.31
CA ALA A 110 -3.72 21.21 8.83
C ALA A 110 -3.93 21.55 7.34
N SER A 111 -4.68 20.74 6.60
CA SER A 111 -4.86 20.87 5.16
C SER A 111 -6.32 21.19 4.82
N PRO A 112 -6.65 22.39 4.30
CA PRO A 112 -8.03 22.78 4.01
C PRO A 112 -8.74 21.87 3.00
N LYS A 113 -7.98 21.30 2.06
CA LYS A 113 -8.46 20.35 1.04
C LYS A 113 -7.47 19.18 0.96
N PRO A 114 -7.57 18.18 1.86
CA PRO A 114 -6.64 17.06 1.85
C PRO A 114 -6.84 16.22 0.58
N ARG A 115 -5.72 15.73 0.05
CA ARG A 115 -5.65 14.98 -1.21
C ARG A 115 -4.67 13.83 -1.03
N VAL A 116 -5.16 12.60 -0.93
CA VAL A 116 -4.37 11.43 -0.53
C VAL A 116 -4.18 10.47 -1.69
N LEU A 117 -2.92 10.31 -2.11
CA LEU A 117 -2.49 9.23 -3.01
C LEU A 117 -1.98 8.06 -2.17
N LEU A 118 -2.55 6.87 -2.33
CA LEU A 118 -2.09 5.66 -1.68
C LEU A 118 -1.39 4.75 -2.70
N HIS A 119 -0.17 4.33 -2.40
CA HIS A 119 0.58 3.36 -3.18
C HIS A 119 0.93 2.16 -2.31
N ALA A 120 0.36 1.00 -2.63
CA ALA A 120 0.62 -0.25 -1.92
C ALA A 120 1.39 -1.23 -2.80
N PHE A 121 2.38 -1.88 -2.20
CA PHE A 121 3.26 -2.85 -2.87
C PHE A 121 3.10 -4.24 -2.28
N SER A 122 2.91 -5.24 -3.14
CA SER A 122 2.71 -6.64 -2.74
C SER A 122 1.49 -6.83 -1.82
N ASN A 123 1.16 -8.08 -1.50
CA ASN A 123 0.11 -8.37 -0.52
C ASN A 123 0.40 -7.75 0.86
N GLY A 124 1.68 -7.70 1.23
CA GLY A 124 2.10 -7.14 2.50
C GLY A 124 1.77 -5.65 2.66
N GLY A 125 2.13 -4.84 1.66
CA GLY A 125 1.84 -3.41 1.67
C GLY A 125 0.34 -3.13 1.51
N ALA A 126 -0.34 -3.90 0.67
CA ALA A 126 -1.79 -3.77 0.49
C ALA A 126 -2.55 -4.12 1.78
N HIS A 127 -2.12 -5.14 2.51
CA HIS A 127 -2.67 -5.45 3.84
C HIS A 127 -2.39 -4.33 4.84
N ALA A 128 -1.16 -3.79 4.87
CA ALA A 128 -0.83 -2.65 5.72
C ALA A 128 -1.68 -1.41 5.43
N ALA A 129 -2.07 -1.19 4.17
CA ALA A 129 -3.02 -0.12 3.81
C ALA A 129 -4.41 -0.35 4.43
N VAL A 130 -4.94 -1.58 4.36
CA VAL A 130 -6.20 -1.95 5.01
C VAL A 130 -6.12 -1.74 6.53
N GLN A 131 -5.03 -2.16 7.15
CA GLN A 131 -4.81 -2.00 8.59
C GLN A 131 -4.67 -0.53 9.00
N LEU A 132 -4.00 0.28 8.18
CA LEU A 132 -3.91 1.72 8.41
C LEU A 132 -5.30 2.37 8.39
N ALA A 133 -6.15 2.02 7.42
CA ALA A 133 -7.51 2.54 7.34
C ALA A 133 -8.35 2.16 8.57
N GLN A 134 -8.21 0.92 9.06
CA GLN A 134 -8.85 0.48 10.31
C GLN A 134 -8.31 1.24 11.52
N ALA A 135 -6.99 1.39 11.65
CA ALA A 135 -6.38 2.13 12.74
C ALA A 135 -6.80 3.61 12.76
N CYS A 136 -7.03 4.22 11.59
CA CYS A 136 -7.61 5.57 11.49
C CYS A 136 -9.01 5.63 12.11
N LEU A 137 -9.87 4.64 11.80
CA LEU A 137 -11.21 4.57 12.38
C LEU A 137 -11.16 4.40 13.91
N GLU A 138 -10.33 3.48 14.40
CA GLU A 138 -10.27 3.13 15.82
C GLU A 138 -9.58 4.19 16.67
N THR A 139 -8.49 4.77 16.18
CA THR A 139 -7.61 5.66 16.96
C THR A 139 -8.02 7.13 16.86
N CYS A 140 -8.60 7.52 15.72
CA CYS A 140 -8.85 8.93 15.41
C CYS A 140 -10.35 9.27 15.41
N GLY A 141 -11.13 8.64 16.29
CA GLY A 141 -12.53 8.97 16.54
C GLY A 141 -13.45 8.73 15.34
N GLY A 142 -13.25 7.62 14.61
CA GLY A 142 -14.05 7.28 13.44
C GLY A 142 -13.57 7.95 12.14
N MET A 143 -12.38 8.57 12.13
CA MET A 143 -11.81 9.18 10.93
C MET A 143 -11.62 8.13 9.82
N ARG A 144 -12.36 8.31 8.72
CA ARG A 144 -12.13 7.57 7.47
C ARG A 144 -10.95 8.18 6.74
N LEU A 145 -9.98 7.35 6.34
CA LEU A 145 -8.86 7.77 5.51
C LEU A 145 -9.40 8.26 4.14
N PRO A 146 -9.23 9.53 3.76
CA PRO A 146 -9.82 10.06 2.53
C PRO A 146 -8.91 9.73 1.33
N VAL A 147 -8.89 8.47 0.90
CA VAL A 147 -8.11 8.04 -0.27
C VAL A 147 -8.74 8.62 -1.53
N ASP A 148 -7.95 9.34 -2.34
CA ASP A 148 -8.40 9.93 -3.61
C ASP A 148 -7.91 9.14 -4.82
N ALA A 149 -6.76 8.48 -4.71
CA ALA A 149 -6.22 7.60 -5.74
C ALA A 149 -5.50 6.41 -5.11
N LEU A 150 -5.54 5.27 -5.80
CA LEU A 150 -4.95 4.03 -5.32
C LEU A 150 -4.09 3.35 -6.39
N VAL A 151 -2.80 3.23 -6.15
CA VAL A 151 -1.88 2.43 -6.97
C VAL A 151 -1.58 1.13 -6.25
N LEU A 152 -1.84 0.02 -6.93
CA LEU A 152 -1.61 -1.34 -6.46
C LEU A 152 -0.51 -1.97 -7.31
N ASP A 153 0.71 -2.04 -6.79
CA ASP A 153 1.84 -2.68 -7.44
C ASP A 153 1.96 -4.11 -6.93
N SER A 154 1.90 -5.07 -7.87
CA SER A 154 2.01 -6.49 -7.60
C SER A 154 1.01 -6.95 -6.53
N CYS A 155 -0.24 -6.47 -6.55
CA CYS A 155 -1.25 -6.82 -5.56
C CYS A 155 -2.68 -6.49 -6.01
N PRO A 156 -3.71 -7.09 -5.38
CA PRO A 156 -3.65 -8.18 -4.42
C PRO A 156 -3.60 -9.56 -5.09
N GLY A 157 -2.94 -10.50 -4.44
CA GLY A 157 -2.90 -11.92 -4.76
C GLY A 157 -3.68 -12.76 -3.75
N GLN A 158 -4.07 -13.97 -4.17
CA GLN A 158 -4.81 -14.92 -3.34
C GLN A 158 -3.89 -15.82 -2.51
N PRO A 159 -4.37 -16.36 -1.36
CA PRO A 159 -3.58 -17.28 -0.55
C PRO A 159 -3.23 -18.55 -1.33
N ARG A 160 -1.93 -18.79 -1.52
CA ARG A 160 -1.39 -20.06 -2.04
C ARG A 160 -0.23 -20.53 -1.18
N ALA A 161 -0.39 -21.71 -0.58
CA ALA A 161 0.55 -22.20 0.41
C ALA A 161 1.99 -22.27 -0.12
N VAL A 162 2.19 -22.80 -1.33
CA VAL A 162 3.53 -22.93 -1.94
C VAL A 162 4.20 -21.57 -2.14
N ILE A 163 3.45 -20.56 -2.61
CA ILE A 163 3.95 -19.20 -2.82
C ILE A 163 4.30 -18.56 -1.48
N SER A 164 3.39 -18.64 -0.49
CA SER A 164 3.64 -18.11 0.86
C SER A 164 4.86 -18.72 1.52
N VAL A 165 5.05 -20.04 1.40
CA VAL A 165 6.23 -20.73 1.92
C VAL A 165 7.51 -20.30 1.20
N ASN A 166 7.48 -20.18 -0.13
CA ASN A 166 8.63 -19.68 -0.89
C ASN A 166 9.01 -18.26 -0.44
N ALA A 167 8.03 -17.38 -0.22
CA ALA A 167 8.25 -16.03 0.30
C ALA A 167 8.97 -16.03 1.67
N LEU A 168 8.49 -16.85 2.60
CA LEU A 168 9.06 -16.95 3.94
C LEU A 168 10.49 -17.50 3.93
N VAL A 169 10.73 -18.54 3.12
CA VAL A 169 12.05 -19.17 3.01
C VAL A 169 13.07 -18.22 2.34
N GLN A 170 12.65 -17.38 1.41
CA GLN A 170 13.53 -16.36 0.81
C GLN A 170 14.06 -15.34 1.83
N GLY A 171 13.33 -15.09 2.93
CA GLY A 171 13.76 -14.20 4.00
C GLY A 171 14.87 -14.78 4.90
N VAL A 172 15.22 -16.06 4.77
CA VAL A 172 16.24 -16.72 5.60
C VAL A 172 17.64 -16.43 5.05
N PRO A 173 18.53 -15.75 5.81
CA PRO A 173 19.85 -15.33 5.35
C PRO A 173 20.88 -16.48 5.41
N SER A 174 20.52 -17.68 4.92
CA SER A 174 21.40 -18.85 4.91
C SER A 174 21.23 -19.64 3.63
N ASN A 175 22.35 -20.05 3.02
CA ASN A 175 22.39 -20.94 1.87
C ASN A 175 22.60 -22.43 2.23
N ASN A 176 22.67 -22.77 3.53
CA ASN A 176 22.80 -24.14 3.96
C ASN A 176 21.50 -24.93 3.71
N LEU A 177 21.61 -26.06 3.01
CA LEU A 177 20.46 -26.89 2.62
C LEU A 177 19.65 -27.41 3.82
N PHE A 178 20.30 -27.77 4.93
CA PHE A 178 19.62 -28.22 6.14
C PHE A 178 18.81 -27.09 6.80
N ILE A 179 19.39 -25.89 6.88
CA ILE A 179 18.71 -24.70 7.42
C ILE A 179 17.52 -24.33 6.53
N LYS A 180 17.69 -24.32 5.20
CA LYS A 180 16.59 -24.04 4.26
C LYS A 180 15.48 -25.09 4.35
N SER A 181 15.83 -26.37 4.49
CA SER A 181 14.85 -27.45 4.62
C SER A 181 14.06 -27.34 5.92
N ALA A 182 14.73 -27.08 7.05
CA ALA A 182 14.08 -26.85 8.33
C ALA A 182 13.18 -25.60 8.29
N ALA A 183 13.66 -24.49 7.72
CA ALA A 183 12.87 -23.28 7.53
C ALA A 183 11.65 -23.52 6.65
N ARG A 184 11.78 -24.33 5.60
CA ARG A 184 10.66 -24.69 4.71
C ARG A 184 9.61 -25.51 5.44
N ALA A 185 10.01 -26.51 6.24
CA ALA A 185 9.08 -27.28 7.06
C ALA A 185 8.34 -26.39 8.07
N LEU A 186 9.06 -25.49 8.76
CA LEU A 186 8.46 -24.53 9.68
C LEU A 186 7.51 -23.56 8.96
N ALA A 187 7.86 -23.08 7.77
CA ALA A 187 7.01 -22.21 6.97
C ALA A 187 5.73 -22.92 6.53
N TYR A 188 5.78 -24.19 6.10
CA TYR A 188 4.58 -24.98 5.81
C TYR A 188 3.71 -25.15 7.06
N ALA A 189 4.31 -25.42 8.22
CA ALA A 189 3.57 -25.53 9.47
C ALA A 189 2.87 -24.21 9.84
N ALA A 190 3.55 -23.07 9.72
CA ALA A 190 2.99 -21.76 10.00
C ALA A 190 1.84 -21.40 9.04
N VAL A 191 2.03 -21.59 7.73
CA VAL A 191 0.99 -21.34 6.70
C VAL A 191 -0.19 -22.32 6.85
N GLY A 192 0.08 -23.58 7.21
CA GLY A 192 -0.96 -24.56 7.52
C GLY A 192 -1.76 -24.15 8.75
N ALA A 193 -1.11 -23.65 9.79
CA ALA A 193 -1.78 -23.17 11.00
C ALA A 193 -2.73 -21.98 10.70
N THR A 194 -2.31 -21.02 9.87
CA THR A 194 -3.19 -19.91 9.48
C THR A 194 -4.40 -20.38 8.67
N ALA A 195 -4.24 -21.40 7.82
CA ALA A 195 -5.36 -22.00 7.10
C ALA A 195 -6.33 -22.74 8.04
N VAL A 196 -5.82 -23.46 9.05
CA VAL A 196 -6.66 -24.12 10.06
C VAL A 196 -7.45 -23.11 10.88
N VAL A 197 -6.83 -22.02 11.32
CA VAL A 197 -7.50 -20.93 12.05
C VAL A 197 -8.65 -20.33 11.23
N ASP A 198 -8.45 -20.13 9.93
CA ASP A 198 -9.45 -19.63 8.99
C ASP A 198 -10.59 -20.64 8.79
N ILE A 199 -10.27 -21.93 8.54
CA ILE A 199 -11.27 -23.01 8.39
C ILE A 199 -12.14 -23.16 9.65
N LEU A 200 -11.56 -22.97 10.83
CA LEU A 200 -12.28 -23.01 12.11
C LEU A 200 -13.04 -21.72 12.41
N ASN A 201 -13.05 -20.72 11.51
CA ASN A 201 -13.65 -19.40 11.67
C ASN A 201 -13.18 -18.66 12.94
N LEU A 202 -11.96 -18.93 13.41
CA LEU A 202 -11.40 -18.28 14.59
C LEU A 202 -10.85 -16.89 14.26
N SER A 203 -10.32 -16.72 13.05
CA SER A 203 -9.85 -15.45 12.53
C SER A 203 -9.84 -15.49 11.00
N GLU A 204 -10.33 -14.43 10.36
CA GLU A 204 -10.28 -14.29 8.90
C GLU A 204 -8.83 -14.20 8.43
N HIS A 205 -8.47 -15.03 7.44
CA HIS A 205 -7.14 -14.99 6.85
C HIS A 205 -6.82 -13.59 6.29
N ALA A 206 -5.64 -13.06 6.61
CA ALA A 206 -5.22 -11.69 6.24
C ALA A 206 -5.38 -11.38 4.74
N LEU A 207 -5.10 -12.36 3.85
CA LEU A 207 -5.28 -12.19 2.41
C LEU A 207 -6.74 -12.16 1.96
N TRP A 208 -7.64 -12.90 2.62
CA TRP A 208 -9.08 -12.81 2.34
C TRP A 208 -9.65 -11.47 2.81
N LYS A 209 -9.26 -11.06 4.01
CA LYS A 209 -9.57 -9.72 4.54
C LYS A 209 -9.11 -8.63 3.59
N LEU A 210 -7.86 -8.69 3.12
CA LEU A 210 -7.29 -7.78 2.13
C LEU A 210 -8.15 -7.72 0.85
N TYR A 211 -8.38 -8.88 0.24
CA TYR A 211 -9.10 -9.00 -1.04
C TYR A 211 -10.53 -8.47 -0.93
N ARG A 212 -11.19 -8.72 0.21
CA ARG A 212 -12.53 -8.22 0.50
C ARG A 212 -12.53 -6.70 0.71
N LYS A 213 -11.64 -6.20 1.56
CA LYS A 213 -11.58 -4.80 2.01
C LYS A 213 -11.21 -3.82 0.89
N LEU A 214 -10.28 -4.20 0.01
CA LEU A 214 -9.92 -3.36 -1.15
C LEU A 214 -11.04 -3.17 -2.18
N ASN A 215 -12.09 -3.99 -2.10
CA ASN A 215 -13.29 -3.93 -2.94
C ASN A 215 -14.56 -3.78 -2.09
N ASP A 216 -14.49 -3.33 -0.84
CA ASP A 216 -15.66 -3.11 -0.01
C ASP A 216 -16.20 -1.69 -0.26
N ALA A 217 -17.47 -1.59 -0.68
CA ALA A 217 -18.14 -0.32 -0.98
C ALA A 217 -18.31 0.56 0.26
N ASN A 218 -18.30 -0.05 1.46
CA ASN A 218 -18.37 0.68 2.71
C ASN A 218 -16.99 1.07 3.26
N ASP A 219 -15.92 0.72 2.55
CA ASP A 219 -14.54 1.02 2.93
C ASP A 219 -13.95 2.12 2.03
N VAL A 220 -12.72 2.54 2.31
CA VAL A 220 -12.12 3.75 1.72
C VAL A 220 -11.48 3.54 0.35
N PHE A 221 -11.46 2.30 -0.15
CA PHE A 221 -10.63 1.92 -1.30
C PHE A 221 -11.38 1.79 -2.63
N LEU A 222 -12.70 1.57 -2.59
CA LEU A 222 -13.49 1.33 -3.81
C LEU A 222 -14.17 2.60 -4.32
N CYS A 223 -14.80 3.35 -3.41
CA CYS A 223 -15.54 4.56 -3.72
C CYS A 223 -15.52 5.54 -2.55
N ARG A 224 -15.78 6.81 -2.84
CA ARG A 224 -16.04 7.86 -1.84
C ARG A 224 -17.44 8.43 -2.03
N SER A 225 -18.08 8.75 -0.92
CA SER A 225 -19.32 9.54 -0.92
C SER A 225 -18.96 11.01 -0.84
N THR A 226 -19.39 11.81 -1.81
CA THR A 226 -19.33 13.27 -1.71
C THR A 226 -20.68 13.77 -1.25
N ASN A 227 -20.72 14.47 -0.12
CA ASN A 227 -21.93 15.16 0.34
C ASN A 227 -22.06 16.46 -0.47
N SER A 228 -22.79 16.43 -1.59
CA SER A 228 -23.36 17.63 -2.21
C SER A 228 -24.76 17.88 -1.65
N GLU A 229 -25.18 19.14 -1.55
CA GLU A 229 -26.48 19.56 -0.98
C GLU A 229 -27.70 18.91 -1.66
N GLU A 230 -27.55 18.38 -2.89
CA GLU A 230 -28.65 17.82 -3.68
C GLU A 230 -28.73 16.28 -3.70
N ALA A 231 -27.64 15.56 -3.37
CA ALA A 231 -27.61 14.10 -3.19
C ALA A 231 -26.21 13.62 -2.76
N ALA A 232 -26.13 12.49 -2.07
CA ALA A 232 -24.88 11.76 -1.89
C ALA A 232 -24.48 11.13 -3.24
N HIS A 233 -23.49 11.69 -3.92
CA HIS A 233 -22.96 11.12 -5.15
C HIS A 233 -21.79 10.20 -4.81
N ILE A 234 -21.92 8.91 -5.17
CA ILE A 234 -20.85 7.93 -4.98
C ILE A 234 -19.91 8.02 -6.18
N ARG A 235 -18.63 8.31 -5.93
CA ARG A 235 -17.60 8.31 -6.97
C ARG A 235 -16.63 7.16 -6.76
N PRO A 236 -16.31 6.37 -7.80
CA PRO A 236 -15.23 5.39 -7.71
C PRO A 236 -13.90 6.07 -7.38
N ILE A 237 -13.03 5.38 -6.65
CA ILE A 237 -11.65 5.82 -6.48
C ILE A 237 -10.86 5.42 -7.73
N PRO A 238 -10.24 6.37 -8.46
CA PRO A 238 -9.30 6.05 -9.52
C PRO A 238 -8.18 5.17 -8.98
N ARG A 239 -8.06 3.97 -9.58
CA ARG A 239 -7.11 2.96 -9.17
C ARG A 239 -6.46 2.28 -10.36
N THR A 240 -5.19 1.95 -10.18
CA THR A 240 -4.43 1.20 -11.17
C THR A 240 -3.78 -0.01 -10.52
N TYR A 241 -3.91 -1.15 -11.19
CA TYR A 241 -3.23 -2.38 -10.87
C TYR A 241 -2.02 -2.53 -11.79
N ILE A 242 -0.83 -2.46 -11.22
CA ILE A 242 0.44 -2.71 -11.89
C ILE A 242 0.83 -4.16 -11.64
N TYR A 243 1.08 -4.92 -12.70
CA TYR A 243 1.35 -6.36 -12.61
C TYR A 243 2.18 -6.87 -13.78
N SER A 244 2.55 -8.15 -13.73
CA SER A 244 3.31 -8.84 -14.78
C SER A 244 2.93 -10.32 -14.78
N GLU A 245 2.80 -10.95 -15.95
CA GLU A 245 2.68 -12.41 -16.03
C GLU A 245 3.92 -13.14 -15.52
N SER A 246 5.07 -12.46 -15.45
CA SER A 246 6.33 -13.01 -14.92
C SER A 246 6.48 -12.88 -13.40
N ASP A 247 5.49 -12.30 -12.70
CA ASP A 247 5.50 -12.24 -11.25
C ASP A 247 5.17 -13.62 -10.64
N LEU A 248 6.19 -14.26 -10.07
CA LEU A 248 6.09 -15.57 -9.43
C LEU A 248 5.55 -15.52 -7.98
N MET A 249 5.42 -14.33 -7.41
CA MET A 249 4.95 -14.11 -6.04
C MET A 249 3.48 -13.70 -6.01
N ILE A 250 3.05 -12.89 -6.96
CA ILE A 250 1.66 -12.43 -7.09
C ILE A 250 1.21 -12.65 -8.52
N LEU A 251 0.40 -13.69 -8.73
CA LEU A 251 0.01 -14.12 -10.06
C LEU A 251 -0.91 -13.08 -10.71
N ALA A 252 -0.64 -12.74 -11.97
CA ALA A 252 -1.44 -11.84 -12.79
C ALA A 252 -2.95 -12.17 -12.75
N VAL A 253 -3.29 -13.46 -12.78
CA VAL A 253 -4.69 -13.94 -12.73
C VAL A 253 -5.45 -13.45 -11.48
N ASP A 254 -4.78 -13.31 -10.34
CA ASP A 254 -5.41 -12.81 -9.12
C ASP A 254 -5.67 -11.31 -9.20
N VAL A 255 -4.67 -10.57 -9.71
CA VAL A 255 -4.74 -9.12 -9.83
C VAL A 255 -5.88 -8.76 -10.80
N VAL A 256 -5.90 -9.40 -11.97
CA VAL A 256 -6.95 -9.26 -12.98
C VAL A 256 -8.31 -9.67 -12.40
N GLY A 257 -8.35 -10.80 -11.68
CA GLY A 257 -9.57 -11.27 -11.02
C GLY A 257 -10.10 -10.28 -9.99
N HIS A 258 -9.22 -9.65 -9.22
CA HIS A 258 -9.59 -8.66 -8.21
C HIS A 258 -10.12 -7.38 -8.84
N ALA A 259 -9.48 -6.91 -9.91
CA ALA A 259 -9.94 -5.73 -10.65
C ALA A 259 -11.30 -5.98 -11.31
N ARG A 260 -11.53 -7.18 -11.86
CA ARG A 260 -12.85 -7.58 -12.37
C ARG A 260 -13.93 -7.49 -11.29
N VAL A 261 -13.65 -8.03 -10.10
CA VAL A 261 -14.59 -7.92 -8.95
C VAL A 261 -14.83 -6.46 -8.54
N ALA A 262 -13.81 -5.60 -8.62
CA ALA A 262 -13.97 -4.17 -8.35
C ALA A 262 -14.97 -3.54 -9.33
N LYS A 263 -14.81 -3.81 -10.63
CA LYS A 263 -15.72 -3.32 -11.68
C LYS A 263 -17.15 -3.85 -11.51
N GLU A 264 -17.30 -5.13 -11.19
CA GLU A 264 -18.61 -5.76 -10.94
C GLU A 264 -19.34 -5.11 -9.76
N LYS A 265 -18.62 -4.83 -8.66
CA LYS A 265 -19.21 -4.16 -7.51
C LYS A 265 -19.62 -2.73 -7.80
N LEU A 266 -18.79 -1.98 -8.53
CA LEU A 266 -19.15 -0.62 -8.96
C LEU A 266 -20.38 -0.63 -9.88
N LEU A 267 -20.48 -1.60 -10.78
CA LEU A 267 -21.66 -1.77 -11.64
C LEU A 267 -22.91 -2.09 -10.82
N ALA A 268 -22.79 -2.93 -9.78
CA ALA A 268 -23.89 -3.23 -8.85
C ALA A 268 -24.30 -2.04 -7.96
N MET A 269 -23.53 -0.94 -7.98
CA MET A 269 -23.83 0.32 -7.32
C MET A 269 -24.37 1.38 -8.29
N ASP A 270 -24.81 0.96 -9.48
CA ASP A 270 -25.37 1.80 -10.55
C ASP A 270 -24.38 2.88 -11.06
N ILE A 271 -23.07 2.66 -10.89
CA ILE A 271 -22.06 3.55 -11.47
C ILE A 271 -21.97 3.30 -12.98
N GLU A 272 -21.91 4.39 -13.75
CA GLU A 272 -21.79 4.34 -15.21
C GLU A 272 -20.56 3.55 -15.66
N LYS A 273 -20.75 2.66 -16.64
CA LYS A 273 -19.69 1.79 -17.17
C LYS A 273 -18.47 2.56 -17.66
N ASN A 274 -18.65 3.71 -18.31
CA ASN A 274 -17.53 4.53 -18.78
C ASN A 274 -16.68 5.04 -17.61
N LEU A 275 -17.33 5.52 -16.55
CA LEU A 275 -16.64 5.96 -15.33
C LEU A 275 -15.92 4.81 -14.63
N ILE A 276 -16.50 3.60 -14.61
CA ILE A 276 -15.85 2.39 -14.09
C ILE A 276 -14.59 2.06 -14.89
N GLU A 277 -14.67 2.07 -16.22
CA GLU A 277 -13.54 1.76 -17.10
C GLU A 277 -12.43 2.81 -17.02
N GLU A 278 -12.79 4.08 -16.79
CA GLU A 278 -11.83 5.14 -16.53
C GLU A 278 -11.18 5.01 -15.15
N SER A 279 -11.94 4.61 -14.13
CA SER A 279 -11.48 4.55 -12.74
C SER A 279 -10.70 3.29 -12.40
N VAL A 280 -10.95 2.15 -13.04
CA VAL A 280 -10.28 0.87 -12.74
C VAL A 280 -9.39 0.47 -13.90
N LYS A 281 -8.09 0.76 -13.80
CA LYS A 281 -7.09 0.47 -14.83
C LYS A 281 -6.19 -0.71 -14.47
N MET A 282 -5.80 -1.44 -15.51
CA MET A 282 -4.85 -2.54 -15.46
C MET A 282 -3.66 -2.13 -16.30
N GLU A 283 -2.46 -2.21 -15.74
CA GLU A 283 -1.20 -1.89 -16.42
C GLU A 283 -0.24 -3.08 -16.30
N GLU A 284 -0.01 -3.77 -17.40
CA GLU A 284 0.92 -4.91 -17.44
C GLU A 284 2.32 -4.44 -17.85
N PHE A 285 3.31 -4.77 -17.02
CA PHE A 285 4.73 -4.56 -17.31
C PHE A 285 5.35 -5.91 -17.69
N VAL A 286 5.39 -6.19 -18.99
CA VAL A 286 5.77 -7.50 -19.53
C VAL A 286 7.19 -7.90 -19.09
N GLY A 287 7.34 -9.16 -18.65
CA GLY A 287 8.65 -9.74 -18.34
C GLY A 287 9.30 -9.22 -17.06
N THR A 288 8.59 -8.45 -16.24
CA THR A 288 9.14 -7.84 -15.03
C THR A 288 8.88 -8.70 -13.79
N GLU A 289 9.82 -8.63 -12.84
CA GLU A 289 9.75 -9.35 -11.56
C GLU A 289 8.86 -8.63 -10.54
N HIS A 290 8.45 -9.37 -9.51
CA HIS A 290 7.67 -8.88 -8.37
C HIS A 290 8.20 -7.55 -7.81
N VAL A 291 7.35 -6.51 -7.79
CA VAL A 291 7.66 -5.17 -7.25
C VAL A 291 8.92 -4.54 -7.87
N ASN A 292 9.25 -4.91 -9.11
CA ASN A 292 10.44 -4.41 -9.80
C ASN A 292 10.12 -3.84 -11.19
N HIS A 293 8.85 -3.55 -11.46
CA HIS A 293 8.35 -3.02 -12.73
C HIS A 293 9.06 -1.72 -13.15
N VAL A 294 9.30 -0.82 -12.19
CA VAL A 294 9.97 0.47 -12.39
C VAL A 294 11.40 0.33 -12.94
N LYS A 295 12.06 -0.81 -12.71
CA LYS A 295 13.44 -1.05 -13.19
C LYS A 295 13.48 -1.24 -14.69
N SER A 296 12.47 -1.88 -15.27
CA SER A 296 12.43 -2.18 -16.70
C SER A 296 11.88 -1.01 -17.51
N GLU A 297 10.80 -0.39 -17.05
CA GLU A 297 10.12 0.69 -17.78
C GLU A 297 9.79 1.87 -16.86
N ARG A 298 10.83 2.62 -16.48
CA ARG A 298 10.71 3.72 -15.50
C ARG A 298 9.70 4.79 -15.92
N GLU A 299 9.77 5.26 -17.15
CA GLU A 299 8.90 6.34 -17.64
C GLU A 299 7.43 5.89 -17.71
N GLY A 300 7.17 4.69 -18.24
CA GLY A 300 5.83 4.11 -18.28
C GLY A 300 5.24 3.90 -16.88
N TYR A 301 6.06 3.43 -15.93
CA TYR A 301 5.67 3.25 -14.54
C TYR A 301 5.19 4.57 -13.90
N TRP A 302 6.01 5.62 -13.97
CA TRP A 302 5.65 6.90 -13.37
C TRP A 302 4.55 7.62 -14.14
N GLY A 303 4.47 7.47 -15.46
CA GLY A 303 3.34 7.94 -16.27
C GLY A 303 2.01 7.31 -15.85
N THR A 304 2.03 6.02 -15.51
CA THR A 304 0.86 5.30 -14.96
C THR A 304 0.42 5.86 -13.61
N VAL A 305 1.38 6.08 -12.70
CA VAL A 305 1.11 6.69 -11.38
C VAL A 305 0.52 8.09 -11.54
N GLN A 306 1.13 8.94 -12.38
CA GLN A 306 0.65 10.30 -12.64
C GLN A 306 -0.74 10.31 -13.29
N THR A 307 -1.00 9.40 -14.24
CA THR A 307 -2.32 9.27 -14.88
C THR A 307 -3.40 8.87 -13.88
N THR A 308 -3.07 7.96 -12.96
CA THR A 308 -3.97 7.55 -11.87
C THR A 308 -4.30 8.76 -10.98
N TRP A 309 -3.29 9.54 -10.62
CA TRP A 309 -3.48 10.76 -9.83
C TRP A 309 -4.28 11.85 -10.55
N ALA A 310 -3.99 12.09 -11.83
CA ALA A 310 -4.67 13.12 -12.63
C ALA A 310 -6.20 12.90 -12.68
N LYS A 311 -6.64 11.64 -12.72
CA LYS A 311 -8.07 11.29 -12.65
C LYS A 311 -8.71 11.64 -11.31
N ALA A 312 -7.99 11.46 -10.21
CA ALA A 312 -8.49 11.84 -8.89
C ALA A 312 -8.71 13.35 -8.79
N VAL A 313 -7.80 14.15 -9.38
CA VAL A 313 -7.93 15.61 -9.46
C VAL A 313 -9.13 16.01 -10.32
N GLN A 314 -9.28 15.43 -11.51
CA GLN A 314 -10.43 15.70 -12.39
C GLN A 314 -11.76 15.34 -11.71
N SER A 315 -11.80 14.22 -10.99
CA SER A 315 -12.98 13.79 -10.23
C SER A 315 -13.26 14.63 -8.98
N SER A 316 -12.38 15.56 -8.61
CA SER A 316 -12.52 16.43 -7.43
C SER A 316 -12.83 17.88 -7.80
N LEU A 317 -12.84 18.23 -9.08
CA LEU A 317 -13.28 19.52 -9.57
C LEU A 317 -14.83 19.51 -9.70
N PRO A 318 -15.51 20.59 -9.28
CA PRO A 318 -16.96 20.72 -9.37
C PRO A 318 -17.46 20.65 -10.82
#